data_AF-A0A662VZ87-F1
#
_entry.id   AF-A0A662VZ87-F1
#
_cell.length_a   1.000
_cell.length_b   1.000
_cell.length_c   1.000
_cell.angle_alpha   90.00
_cell.angle_beta   90.00
_cell.angle_gamma   90.00
#
_symmetry.space_group_name_H-M   'P 1'
#
loop_
_entity.id
_entity.type
_entity.pdbx_description
1 polymer ?
#
loop_
_entity_poly.entity_id
_entity_poly.type
_entity_poly.pdbx_seq_one_letter_code
_entity_poly.pdbx_strand_id
1 'polypeptide(L)'
;MEVYKRIRVLAEGFEALEVARTKFDAVEFPEAVKIVEKAMIDIHNLIFSKPIEPATQDNTVKPVEKPEEKVELTERSKPDELEYENREDLIWIEINENIRYAYDEENEVFILQYKKDGRFQTLKKFKYEDLKKIWDALPDEATVSDIRSAAKAVGVNTGNLENYLIRIFTHVKFGGDLTSHNRKIGRPCMVLIKNPEGDFSLAEENRRRLEQEREVIGSMYSP
;
A
#
# COMPACT_ATOMS: atom_id res chain seq x y z
N MET A 1 8.76 23.44 -12.36
CA MET A 1 9.18 22.24 -13.15
C MET A 1 10.41 21.54 -12.54
N GLU A 2 11.32 22.25 -11.88
CA GLU A 2 12.58 21.68 -11.36
C GLU A 2 12.40 20.77 -10.12
N VAL A 3 11.42 21.08 -9.27
CA VAL A 3 11.08 20.27 -8.07
C VAL A 3 10.61 18.86 -8.44
N TYR A 4 9.78 18.72 -9.47
CA TYR A 4 9.31 17.41 -9.95
C TYR A 4 10.44 16.53 -10.50
N LYS A 5 11.41 17.13 -11.20
CA LYS A 5 12.60 16.40 -11.66
C LYS A 5 13.46 15.92 -10.48
N ARG A 6 13.65 16.77 -9.45
CA ARG A 6 14.39 16.40 -8.24
C ARG A 6 13.70 15.28 -7.46
N ILE A 7 12.38 15.36 -7.27
CA ILE A 7 11.59 14.32 -6.60
C ILE A 7 11.67 12.99 -7.36
N ARG A 8 11.57 13.04 -8.71
CA ARG A 8 11.67 11.85 -9.54
C ARG A 8 13.04 11.18 -9.43
N VAL A 9 14.13 11.96 -9.51
CA VAL A 9 15.50 11.43 -9.38
C VAL A 9 15.72 10.84 -7.98
N LEU A 10 15.16 11.45 -6.94
CA LEU A 10 15.24 10.95 -5.57
C LEU A 10 14.45 9.65 -5.38
N ALA A 11 13.27 9.53 -5.99
CA ALA A 11 12.48 8.30 -5.99
C ALA A 11 13.22 7.16 -6.72
N GLU A 12 13.77 7.44 -7.91
CA GLU A 12 14.57 6.48 -8.67
C GLU A 12 15.83 6.02 -7.89
N GLY A 13 16.48 6.94 -7.17
CA GLY A 13 17.61 6.62 -6.28
C GLY A 13 17.21 5.78 -5.07
N PHE A 14 16.05 6.06 -4.47
CA PHE A 14 15.53 5.30 -3.34
C PHE A 14 15.20 3.85 -3.75
N GLU A 15 14.59 3.66 -4.91
CA GLU A 15 14.31 2.33 -5.48
C GLU A 15 15.59 1.53 -5.78
N ALA A 16 16.68 2.20 -6.15
CA ALA A 16 17.97 1.55 -6.37
C ALA A 16 18.63 1.12 -5.05
N LEU A 17 18.51 1.93 -4.00
CA LEU A 17 19.00 1.61 -2.66
C LEU A 17 18.24 0.44 -2.03
N GLU A 18 16.92 0.37 -2.20
CA GLU A 18 16.13 -0.79 -1.74
C GLU A 18 16.61 -2.09 -2.37
N VAL A 19 16.87 -2.10 -3.68
CA VAL A 19 17.42 -3.28 -4.36
C VAL A 19 18.81 -3.63 -3.87
N ALA A 20 19.67 -2.63 -3.65
CA ALA A 20 21.01 -2.86 -3.11
C ALA A 20 20.92 -3.51 -1.72
N ARG A 21 20.04 -3.00 -0.85
CA ARG A 21 19.79 -3.56 0.49
C ARG A 21 19.40 -5.03 0.41
N THR A 22 18.38 -5.37 -0.39
CA THR A 22 17.92 -6.77 -0.53
C THR A 22 19.01 -7.70 -1.09
N LYS A 23 19.84 -7.21 -2.01
CA LYS A 23 20.95 -8.00 -2.56
C LYS A 23 22.06 -8.22 -1.54
N PHE A 24 22.40 -7.22 -0.73
CA PHE A 24 23.41 -7.35 0.32
C PHE A 24 22.93 -8.23 1.48
N ASP A 25 21.65 -8.17 1.79
CA ASP A 25 21.01 -9.03 2.79
C ASP A 25 21.02 -10.51 2.35
N ALA A 26 20.69 -10.78 1.08
CA ALA A 26 20.70 -12.13 0.51
C ALA A 26 22.09 -12.80 0.44
N VAL A 27 23.17 -12.02 0.55
CA VAL A 27 24.54 -12.55 0.63
C VAL A 27 25.15 -12.41 2.02
N GLU A 28 24.30 -12.16 3.03
CA GLU A 28 24.68 -12.03 4.45
C GLU A 28 25.81 -11.02 4.67
N PHE A 29 25.70 -9.83 4.05
CA PHE A 29 26.68 -8.75 4.18
C PHE A 29 26.14 -7.58 5.04
N PRO A 30 26.13 -7.72 6.38
CA PRO A 30 25.41 -6.83 7.29
C PRO A 30 25.99 -5.41 7.35
N GLU A 31 27.31 -5.22 7.16
CA GLU A 31 27.90 -3.89 7.09
C GLU A 31 27.38 -3.09 5.89
N ALA A 32 27.22 -3.75 4.74
CA ALA A 32 26.70 -3.12 3.52
C ALA A 32 25.20 -2.78 3.67
N VAL A 33 24.41 -3.66 4.28
CA VAL A 33 22.99 -3.40 4.60
C VAL A 33 22.84 -2.15 5.48
N LYS A 34 23.63 -2.02 6.55
CA LYS A 34 23.60 -0.84 7.44
C LYS A 34 23.96 0.46 6.73
N ILE A 35 24.93 0.43 5.81
CA ILE A 35 25.32 1.61 5.02
C ILE A 35 24.16 2.05 4.12
N VAL A 36 23.50 1.10 3.46
CA VAL A 36 22.38 1.39 2.55
C VAL A 36 21.16 1.90 3.33
N GLU A 37 20.82 1.28 4.46
CA GLU A 37 19.72 1.73 5.33
C GLU A 37 19.95 3.16 5.82
N LYS A 38 21.17 3.49 6.25
CA LYS A 38 21.53 4.85 6.67
C LYS A 38 21.34 5.85 5.52
N ALA A 39 21.80 5.52 4.31
CA ALA A 39 21.63 6.38 3.15
C ALA A 39 20.15 6.63 2.79
N MET A 40 19.30 5.60 2.92
CA MET A 40 17.85 5.72 2.73
C MET A 40 17.21 6.66 3.75
N ILE A 41 17.58 6.53 5.03
CA ILE A 41 17.09 7.41 6.11
C ILE A 41 17.54 8.86 5.87
N ASP A 42 18.80 9.08 5.48
CA ASP A 42 19.33 10.41 5.19
C ASP A 42 18.62 11.07 4.01
N ILE A 43 18.32 10.32 2.94
CA ILE A 43 17.53 10.81 1.79
C ILE A 43 16.10 11.14 2.21
N HIS A 44 15.45 10.27 2.99
CA HIS A 44 14.11 10.52 3.50
C HIS A 44 14.07 11.82 4.32
N ASN A 45 15.01 12.00 5.25
CA ASN A 45 15.12 13.22 6.03
C ASN A 45 15.42 14.44 5.14
N LEU A 46 16.23 14.32 4.09
CA LEU A 46 16.48 15.44 3.17
C LEU A 46 15.22 15.86 2.39
N ILE A 47 14.35 14.92 2.05
CA ILE A 47 13.08 15.17 1.34
C ILE A 47 12.06 15.82 2.28
N PHE A 48 11.98 15.36 3.52
CA PHE A 48 10.88 15.71 4.43
C PHE A 48 11.25 16.73 5.52
N SER A 49 12.54 17.03 5.74
CA SER A 49 13.00 17.97 6.78
C SER A 49 13.27 19.40 6.30
N LYS A 50 12.98 19.76 5.04
CA LYS A 50 13.01 21.18 4.64
C LYS A 50 11.63 21.81 4.82
N PRO A 51 11.47 22.79 5.75
CA PRO A 51 10.29 23.62 5.75
C PRO A 51 10.24 24.37 4.43
N ILE A 52 9.09 24.33 3.77
CA ILE A 52 8.79 25.22 2.64
C ILE A 52 8.69 26.61 3.26
N GLU A 53 9.77 27.39 3.20
CA GLU A 53 9.69 28.83 3.45
C GLU A 53 8.71 29.41 2.42
N PRO A 54 7.62 30.06 2.86
CA PRO A 54 6.74 30.75 1.93
C PRO A 54 7.54 31.88 1.28
N ALA A 55 7.57 31.87 -0.05
CA ALA A 55 8.13 32.95 -0.85
C ALA A 55 7.45 34.26 -0.45
N THR A 56 8.22 35.17 0.14
CA THR A 56 7.82 36.54 0.38
C THR A 56 7.55 37.20 -0.98
N GLN A 57 6.27 37.46 -1.28
CA GLN A 57 5.90 38.53 -2.20
C GLN A 57 5.18 39.60 -1.41
N ASP A 58 5.97 40.63 -1.12
CA ASP A 58 5.52 41.97 -0.80
C ASP A 58 4.62 42.46 -1.94
N ASN A 59 3.38 42.84 -1.61
CA ASN A 59 2.64 43.95 -2.22
C ASN A 59 1.27 44.12 -1.53
N THR A 60 1.30 44.93 -0.48
CA THR A 60 0.29 45.92 -0.08
C THR A 60 -0.96 46.07 -0.97
N VAL A 61 -2.16 45.75 -0.44
CA VAL A 61 -3.37 46.63 -0.46
C VAL A 61 -4.28 46.31 0.74
N LYS A 62 -4.53 47.38 1.52
CA LYS A 62 -5.50 47.76 2.57
C LYS A 62 -6.72 46.90 3.00
N PRO A 63 -7.26 47.18 4.22
CA PRO A 63 -8.02 46.26 5.06
C PRO A 63 -9.54 46.35 4.85
N VAL A 64 -10.23 45.24 5.07
CA VAL A 64 -11.69 45.22 5.31
C VAL A 64 -11.95 44.45 6.60
N GLU A 65 -12.70 45.10 7.48
CA GLU A 65 -13.01 44.73 8.85
C GLU A 65 -13.94 43.50 8.93
N LYS A 66 -13.62 42.60 9.89
CA LYS A 66 -14.47 41.79 10.80
C LYS A 66 -15.81 41.17 10.29
N PRO A 67 -16.17 39.96 10.76
CA PRO A 67 -16.30 39.69 12.19
C PRO A 67 -15.66 38.40 12.70
N GLU A 68 -15.43 38.43 14.02
CA GLU A 68 -14.88 37.38 14.86
C GLU A 68 -15.74 36.11 14.82
N GLU A 69 -15.25 35.07 14.16
CA GLU A 69 -15.71 33.71 14.39
C GLU A 69 -14.73 33.05 15.37
N LYS A 70 -15.21 32.86 16.60
CA LYS A 70 -14.53 32.04 17.62
C LYS A 70 -14.37 30.63 17.07
N VAL A 71 -13.22 30.34 16.49
CA VAL A 71 -12.80 28.95 16.29
C VAL A 71 -12.30 28.48 17.65
N GLU A 72 -13.18 27.78 18.38
CA GLU A 72 -12.75 26.87 19.42
C GLU A 72 -11.69 25.95 18.82
N LEU A 73 -10.46 26.12 19.29
CA LEU A 73 -9.41 25.13 19.15
C LEU A 73 -9.89 23.89 19.91
N THR A 74 -10.70 23.06 19.25
CA THR A 74 -10.85 21.65 19.62
C THR A 74 -9.46 21.06 19.58
N GLU A 75 -8.92 20.82 20.76
CA GLU A 75 -7.72 20.04 21.00
C GLU A 75 -7.82 18.80 20.11
N ARG A 76 -6.93 18.69 19.13
CA ARG A 76 -6.71 17.44 18.40
C ARG A 76 -6.17 16.44 19.40
N SER A 77 -7.09 15.70 20.01
CA SER A 77 -6.84 14.49 20.76
C SER A 77 -5.96 13.61 19.88
N LYS A 78 -4.81 13.20 20.44
CA LYS A 78 -3.96 12.17 19.84
C LYS A 78 -4.86 10.96 19.48
N PRO A 79 -4.79 10.40 18.28
CA PRO A 79 -5.61 9.26 17.95
C PRO A 79 -5.22 8.09 18.85
N ASP A 80 -6.23 7.31 19.28
CA ASP A 80 -6.14 6.10 20.11
C ASP A 80 -5.23 5.03 19.49
N GLU A 81 -3.91 5.22 19.59
CA GLU A 81 -2.89 4.32 19.04
C GLU A 81 -2.84 2.96 19.76
N LEU A 82 -3.32 2.90 21.02
CA LEU A 82 -3.19 1.73 21.89
C LEU A 82 -4.41 0.80 21.90
N GLU A 83 -5.54 1.19 21.33
CA GLU A 83 -6.80 0.46 21.48
C GLU A 83 -6.83 -0.87 20.69
N TYR A 84 -6.06 -0.98 19.60
CA TYR A 84 -6.16 -2.12 18.67
C TYR A 84 -4.97 -3.09 18.73
N GLU A 85 -3.88 -2.75 19.42
CA GLU A 85 -2.74 -3.68 19.55
C GLU A 85 -3.12 -4.91 20.40
N ASN A 86 -4.14 -4.80 21.26
CA ASN A 86 -4.59 -5.83 22.20
C ASN A 86 -5.99 -6.39 21.92
N ARG A 87 -6.60 -6.08 20.77
CA ARG A 87 -7.90 -6.68 20.39
C ARG A 87 -7.66 -8.11 19.88
N GLU A 88 -7.88 -9.08 20.77
CA GLU A 88 -7.76 -10.52 20.49
C GLU A 88 -8.82 -11.04 19.51
N ASP A 89 -9.88 -10.27 19.28
CA ASP A 89 -10.99 -10.61 18.40
C ASP A 89 -10.74 -10.30 16.92
N LEU A 90 -9.69 -9.54 16.61
CA LEU A 90 -9.32 -9.20 15.24
C LEU A 90 -8.38 -10.24 14.62
N ILE A 91 -8.76 -10.74 13.45
CA ILE A 91 -7.89 -11.61 12.63
C ILE A 91 -6.95 -10.72 11.82
N TRP A 92 -5.66 -10.75 12.19
CA TRP A 92 -4.62 -10.02 11.48
C TRP A 92 -4.07 -10.82 10.29
N ILE A 93 -4.04 -10.17 9.13
CA ILE A 93 -3.48 -10.69 7.89
C ILE A 93 -2.15 -9.99 7.63
N GLU A 94 -1.08 -10.77 7.63
CA GLU A 94 0.28 -10.29 7.38
C GLU A 94 0.48 -10.03 5.87
N ILE A 95 0.85 -8.80 5.51
CA ILE A 95 1.25 -8.44 4.15
C ILE A 95 2.75 -8.74 3.95
N ASN A 96 3.55 -8.40 4.96
CA ASN A 96 4.97 -8.70 5.08
C ASN A 96 5.38 -8.62 6.56
N GLU A 97 6.66 -8.86 6.89
CA GLU A 97 7.17 -8.87 8.26
C GLU A 97 6.92 -7.58 9.09
N ASN A 98 6.65 -6.47 8.40
CA ASN A 98 6.49 -5.16 9.00
C ASN A 98 5.11 -4.56 8.78
N ILE A 99 4.21 -5.19 8.03
CA ILE A 99 2.92 -4.61 7.66
C ILE A 99 1.86 -5.69 7.74
N ARG A 100 0.77 -5.38 8.44
CA ARG A 100 -0.42 -6.23 8.55
C ARG A 100 -1.69 -5.42 8.52
N TYR A 101 -2.80 -6.06 8.21
CA TYR A 101 -4.11 -5.43 8.32
C TYR A 101 -5.14 -6.35 8.95
N ALA A 102 -6.20 -5.77 9.48
CA ALA A 102 -7.39 -6.48 9.93
C ALA A 102 -8.64 -5.71 9.51
N TYR A 103 -9.76 -6.43 9.40
CA TYR A 103 -11.07 -5.82 9.22
C TYR A 103 -11.85 -5.92 10.53
N ASP A 104 -12.22 -4.76 11.07
CA ASP A 104 -13.10 -4.64 12.24
C ASP A 104 -14.55 -4.58 11.73
N GLU A 105 -15.31 -5.66 11.94
CA GLU A 105 -16.68 -5.77 11.46
C GLU A 105 -17.63 -4.82 12.20
N GLU A 106 -17.39 -4.54 13.48
CA GLU A 106 -18.27 -3.71 14.32
C GLU A 106 -18.23 -2.25 13.87
N ASN A 107 -17.02 -1.77 13.55
CA ASN A 107 -16.79 -0.39 13.12
C ASN A 107 -16.74 -0.22 11.60
N GLU A 108 -16.84 -1.32 10.84
CA GLU A 108 -16.70 -1.39 9.39
C GLU A 108 -15.43 -0.70 8.86
N VAL A 109 -14.29 -0.93 9.52
CA VAL A 109 -13.00 -0.33 9.15
C VAL A 109 -11.92 -1.36 8.88
N PHE A 110 -11.12 -1.11 7.86
CA PHE A 110 -9.84 -1.76 7.67
C PHE A 110 -8.76 -1.00 8.42
N ILE A 111 -8.03 -1.72 9.27
CA ILE A 111 -6.95 -1.17 10.09
C ILE A 111 -5.64 -1.68 9.51
N LEU A 112 -4.80 -0.78 9.03
CA LEU A 112 -3.46 -1.08 8.55
C LEU A 112 -2.47 -0.72 9.65
N GLN A 113 -1.63 -1.68 10.04
CA GLN A 113 -0.58 -1.51 11.04
C GLN A 113 0.79 -1.68 10.42
N TYR A 114 1.77 -1.01 11.00
CA TYR A 114 3.17 -1.16 10.67
C TYR A 114 3.99 -1.48 11.92
N LYS A 115 5.02 -2.30 11.75
CA LYS A 115 5.93 -2.68 12.83
C LYS A 115 7.02 -1.63 12.97
N LYS A 116 7.17 -1.10 14.17
CA LYS A 116 8.23 -0.16 14.55
C LYS A 116 8.77 -0.54 15.91
N ASP A 117 10.08 -0.70 16.02
CA ASP A 117 10.77 -1.07 17.26
C ASP A 117 10.18 -2.34 17.92
N GLY A 118 9.79 -3.32 17.09
CA GLY A 118 9.23 -4.59 17.54
C GLY A 118 7.74 -4.56 17.91
N ARG A 119 7.08 -3.40 17.86
CA ARG A 119 5.65 -3.22 18.19
C ARG A 119 4.85 -2.80 16.96
N PHE A 120 3.58 -3.17 16.91
CA PHE A 120 2.72 -2.79 15.79
C PHE A 120 1.95 -1.51 16.12
N GLN A 121 2.10 -0.50 15.29
CA GLN A 121 1.42 0.78 15.41
C GLN A 121 0.42 0.94 14.28
N THR A 122 -0.71 1.59 14.57
CA THR A 122 -1.71 1.90 13.53
C THR A 122 -1.14 2.90 12.53
N LEU A 123 -0.99 2.46 11.28
CA LEU A 123 -0.57 3.30 10.18
C LEU A 123 -1.74 4.13 9.64
N LYS A 124 -2.87 3.46 9.38
CA LYS A 124 -4.08 4.11 8.87
C LYS A 124 -5.31 3.25 9.08
N LYS A 125 -6.46 3.91 9.25
CA LYS A 125 -7.78 3.28 9.18
C LYS A 125 -8.48 3.72 7.88
N PHE A 126 -9.11 2.77 7.21
CA PHE A 126 -9.91 3.01 6.03
C PHE A 126 -11.34 2.54 6.29
N LYS A 127 -12.33 3.39 6.05
CA LYS A 127 -13.73 2.97 6.11
C LYS A 127 -14.01 2.00 4.97
N TYR A 128 -14.77 0.94 5.25
CA TYR A 128 -15.20 -0.01 4.23
C TYR A 128 -15.90 0.69 3.08
N GLU A 129 -16.80 1.63 3.36
CA GLU A 129 -17.53 2.39 2.34
C GLU A 129 -16.60 3.14 1.37
N ASP A 130 -15.54 3.75 1.88
CA ASP A 130 -14.56 4.48 1.05
C ASP A 130 -13.77 3.51 0.17
N LEU A 131 -13.33 2.39 0.73
CA LEU A 131 -12.66 1.34 -0.05
C LEU A 131 -13.59 0.70 -1.08
N LYS A 132 -14.87 0.54 -0.76
CA LYS A 132 -15.90 0.04 -1.68
C LYS A 132 -16.10 0.97 -2.86
N LYS A 133 -16.14 2.30 -2.64
CA LYS A 133 -16.18 3.28 -3.74
C LYS A 133 -14.98 3.15 -4.68
N ILE A 134 -13.78 2.98 -4.11
CA ILE A 134 -12.57 2.74 -4.91
C ILE A 134 -12.73 1.44 -5.69
N TRP A 135 -13.07 0.35 -5.00
CA TRP A 135 -13.26 -0.96 -5.57
C TRP A 135 -14.25 -0.92 -6.74
N ASP A 136 -15.44 -0.37 -6.56
CA ASP A 136 -16.47 -0.29 -7.59
C ASP A 136 -16.00 0.48 -8.83
N ALA A 137 -15.12 1.49 -8.66
CA ALA A 137 -14.54 2.27 -9.74
C ALA A 137 -13.34 1.60 -10.45
N LEU A 138 -12.81 0.51 -9.92
CA LEU A 138 -11.69 -0.20 -10.54
C LEU A 138 -12.14 -1.00 -11.79
N PRO A 139 -11.29 -1.07 -12.83
CA PRO A 139 -11.45 -2.03 -13.93
C PRO A 139 -11.30 -3.48 -13.44
N ASP A 140 -11.71 -4.45 -14.27
CA ASP A 140 -11.64 -5.88 -13.92
C ASP A 140 -10.21 -6.35 -13.64
N GLU A 141 -9.23 -5.85 -14.40
CA GLU A 141 -7.81 -5.96 -14.12
C GLU A 141 -7.25 -4.59 -13.70
N ALA A 142 -6.75 -4.50 -12.47
CA ALA A 142 -6.29 -3.25 -11.88
C ALA A 142 -4.85 -3.34 -11.36
N THR A 143 -4.05 -2.32 -11.62
CA THR A 143 -2.75 -2.12 -11.00
C THR A 143 -2.82 -1.12 -9.86
N VAL A 144 -1.71 -0.94 -9.15
CA VAL A 144 -1.53 0.12 -8.14
C VAL A 144 -1.81 1.52 -8.73
N SER A 145 -1.48 1.73 -10.01
CA SER A 145 -1.75 3.00 -10.70
C SER A 145 -3.25 3.23 -10.90
N ASP A 146 -3.99 2.17 -11.19
CA ASP A 146 -5.45 2.23 -11.36
C ASP A 146 -6.14 2.49 -10.02
N ILE A 147 -5.67 1.86 -8.93
CA ILE A 147 -6.13 2.14 -7.56
C ILE A 147 -5.93 3.62 -7.20
N ARG A 148 -4.74 4.17 -7.47
CA ARG A 148 -4.48 5.59 -7.24
C ARG A 148 -5.44 6.49 -8.03
N SER A 149 -5.69 6.12 -9.28
CA SER A 149 -6.54 6.91 -10.18
C SER A 149 -8.00 6.85 -9.76
N ALA A 150 -8.49 5.66 -9.43
CA ALA A 150 -9.83 5.45 -8.89
C ALA A 150 -10.03 6.20 -7.58
N ALA A 151 -9.10 6.09 -6.62
CA ALA A 151 -9.15 6.81 -5.35
C ALA A 151 -9.25 8.33 -5.52
N LYS A 152 -8.45 8.89 -6.44
CA LYS A 152 -8.53 10.30 -6.77
C LYS A 152 -9.87 10.67 -7.41
N ALA A 153 -10.41 9.83 -8.28
CA ALA A 153 -11.69 10.07 -8.94
C ALA A 153 -12.87 10.07 -7.95
N VAL A 154 -12.84 9.19 -6.94
CA VAL A 154 -13.89 9.11 -5.91
C VAL A 154 -13.64 10.01 -4.70
N GLY A 155 -12.55 10.80 -4.70
CA GLY A 155 -12.24 11.76 -3.65
C GLY A 155 -11.70 11.14 -2.35
N VAL A 156 -11.22 9.89 -2.38
CA VAL A 156 -10.67 9.20 -1.21
C VAL A 156 -9.16 9.41 -1.14
N ASN A 157 -8.66 9.98 -0.04
CA ASN A 157 -7.22 10.16 0.18
C ASN A 157 -6.58 8.88 0.73
N THR A 158 -5.76 8.23 -0.08
CA THR A 158 -5.07 6.97 0.26
C THR A 158 -3.72 7.18 0.97
N GLY A 159 -3.05 8.32 0.79
CA GLY A 159 -1.80 8.65 1.47
C GLY A 159 -0.58 7.83 1.01
N ASN A 160 -0.51 7.46 -0.27
CA ASN A 160 0.54 6.63 -0.88
C ASN A 160 0.58 5.17 -0.37
N LEU A 161 -0.56 4.64 0.04
CA LEU A 161 -0.70 3.27 0.56
C LEU A 161 -1.32 2.31 -0.47
N GLU A 162 -1.32 2.69 -1.76
CA GLU A 162 -1.98 1.92 -2.82
C GLU A 162 -1.38 0.51 -2.99
N ASN A 163 -0.08 0.35 -2.72
CA ASN A 163 0.61 -0.95 -2.71
C ASN A 163 0.09 -1.90 -1.61
N TYR A 164 -0.52 -1.37 -0.55
CA TYR A 164 -1.17 -2.17 0.49
C TYR A 164 -2.66 -2.33 0.21
N LEU A 165 -3.30 -1.31 -0.35
CA LEU A 165 -4.71 -1.38 -0.75
C LEU A 165 -4.96 -2.50 -1.76
N ILE A 166 -4.03 -2.71 -2.71
CA ILE A 166 -4.14 -3.83 -3.67
C ILE A 166 -4.23 -5.19 -2.96
N ARG A 167 -3.61 -5.35 -1.79
CA ARG A 167 -3.67 -6.57 -0.96
C ARG A 167 -4.88 -6.60 -0.03
N ILE A 168 -5.36 -5.44 0.40
CA ILE A 168 -6.63 -5.35 1.13
C ILE A 168 -7.80 -5.75 0.23
N PHE A 169 -7.73 -5.42 -1.07
CA PHE A 169 -8.75 -5.82 -2.02
C PHE A 169 -8.81 -7.33 -2.32
N THR A 170 -7.84 -8.12 -1.86
CA THR A 170 -7.95 -9.59 -1.89
C THR A 170 -8.70 -10.16 -0.68
N HIS A 171 -9.07 -9.31 0.27
CA HIS A 171 -9.86 -9.72 1.43
C HIS A 171 -11.26 -10.20 1.00
N VAL A 172 -11.84 -11.13 1.77
CA VAL A 172 -13.16 -11.74 1.48
C VAL A 172 -14.30 -10.74 1.29
N LYS A 173 -14.17 -9.51 1.81
CA LYS A 173 -15.16 -8.43 1.64
C LYS A 173 -15.16 -7.81 0.23
N PHE A 174 -14.12 -8.06 -0.56
CA PHE A 174 -13.98 -7.57 -1.94
C PHE A 174 -13.82 -8.74 -2.93
N GLY A 175 -13.08 -9.78 -2.57
CA GLY A 175 -12.95 -11.00 -3.38
C GLY A 175 -11.98 -10.90 -4.57
N GLY A 176 -11.07 -9.92 -4.56
CA GLY A 176 -10.06 -9.82 -5.61
C GLY A 176 -9.00 -10.91 -5.53
N ASP A 177 -8.44 -11.28 -6.68
CA ASP A 177 -7.26 -12.15 -6.73
C ASP A 177 -6.03 -11.35 -7.19
N LEU A 178 -4.84 -11.75 -6.72
CA LEU A 178 -3.60 -11.05 -7.01
C LEU A 178 -2.67 -11.91 -7.86
N THR A 179 -2.42 -11.46 -9.08
CA THR A 179 -1.48 -12.09 -9.99
C THR A 179 -0.23 -11.23 -10.16
N SER A 180 0.84 -11.87 -10.62
CA SER A 180 2.09 -11.19 -10.94
C SER A 180 2.38 -11.38 -12.42
N HIS A 181 2.32 -10.29 -13.17
CA HIS A 181 2.71 -10.32 -14.58
C HIS A 181 4.20 -10.02 -14.70
N ASN A 182 4.97 -11.02 -15.16
CA ASN A 182 6.36 -10.83 -15.57
C ASN A 182 6.38 -10.03 -16.88
N ARG A 183 6.81 -8.77 -16.81
CA ARG A 183 7.08 -8.00 -18.03
C ARG A 183 8.37 -8.53 -18.66
N LYS A 184 8.37 -8.73 -19.98
CA LYS A 184 9.56 -9.15 -20.76
C LYS A 184 10.78 -8.24 -20.53
N ILE A 185 10.54 -6.99 -20.14
CA ILE A 185 11.55 -6.03 -19.69
C ILE A 185 10.94 -5.26 -18.51
N GLY A 186 11.40 -5.51 -17.29
CA GLY A 186 10.96 -4.82 -16.07
C GLY A 186 10.69 -5.74 -14.89
N ARG A 187 10.42 -5.14 -13.72
CA ARG A 187 10.02 -5.89 -12.52
C ARG A 187 8.60 -6.46 -12.70
N PRO A 188 8.28 -7.59 -12.04
CA PRO A 188 6.91 -8.08 -11.96
C PRO A 188 5.98 -6.99 -11.44
N CYS A 189 4.83 -6.83 -12.09
CA CYS A 189 3.80 -5.88 -11.68
C CYS A 189 2.64 -6.68 -11.06
N MET A 190 2.23 -6.29 -9.85
CA MET A 190 1.04 -6.86 -9.21
C MET A 190 -0.20 -6.36 -9.93
N VAL A 191 -1.05 -7.30 -10.34
CA VAL A 191 -2.34 -7.06 -11.00
C VAL A 191 -3.42 -7.71 -10.15
N LEU A 192 -4.44 -6.92 -9.83
CA LEU A 192 -5.63 -7.30 -9.09
C LEU A 192 -6.75 -7.66 -10.07
N ILE A 193 -7.41 -8.78 -9.87
CA ILE A 193 -8.51 -9.26 -10.71
C ILE A 193 -9.80 -9.22 -9.89
N LYS A 194 -10.81 -8.41 -10.30
CA LYS A 194 -12.03 -8.16 -9.52
C LYS A 194 -13.04 -9.30 -9.49
N ASN A 195 -12.98 -10.23 -10.42
CA ASN A 195 -13.85 -11.39 -10.51
C ASN A 195 -13.09 -12.52 -11.21
N PRO A 196 -12.20 -13.24 -10.53
CA PRO A 196 -11.43 -14.32 -11.15
C PRO A 196 -12.33 -15.42 -11.72
N GLU A 197 -13.56 -15.55 -11.23
CA GLU A 197 -14.54 -16.54 -11.72
C GLU A 197 -15.04 -16.30 -13.15
N GLY A 198 -14.78 -15.13 -13.75
CA GLY A 198 -15.18 -14.82 -15.13
C GLY A 198 -14.28 -15.45 -16.20
N ASP A 199 -12.97 -15.61 -15.93
CA ASP A 199 -11.99 -16.09 -16.93
C ASP A 199 -10.79 -16.87 -16.33
N PHE A 200 -10.63 -16.97 -15.01
CA PHE A 200 -9.54 -17.70 -14.36
C PHE A 200 -10.00 -18.34 -13.04
N SER A 201 -10.74 -19.45 -13.14
CA SER A 201 -11.14 -20.20 -11.96
C SER A 201 -9.95 -20.98 -11.40
N LEU A 202 -9.60 -20.77 -10.13
CA LEU A 202 -8.75 -21.68 -9.35
C LEU A 202 -9.23 -23.14 -9.44
N ALA A 203 -10.53 -23.36 -9.67
CA ALA A 203 -11.09 -24.69 -9.90
C ALA A 203 -10.67 -25.25 -11.28
N GLU A 204 -10.49 -24.41 -12.29
CA GLU A 204 -10.04 -24.81 -13.63
C GLU A 204 -8.52 -25.04 -13.66
N GLU A 205 -7.72 -24.25 -12.94
CA GLU A 205 -6.30 -24.55 -12.76
C GLU A 205 -6.09 -25.81 -11.92
N ASN A 206 -6.87 -26.02 -10.86
CA ASN A 206 -6.84 -27.27 -10.09
C ASN A 206 -7.32 -28.46 -10.95
N ARG A 207 -8.34 -28.29 -11.79
CA ARG A 207 -8.79 -29.31 -12.73
C ARG A 207 -7.71 -29.65 -13.75
N ARG A 208 -7.03 -28.64 -14.30
CA ARG A 208 -5.94 -28.81 -15.25
C ARG A 208 -4.74 -29.51 -14.60
N ARG A 209 -4.41 -29.20 -13.34
CA ARG A 209 -3.38 -29.92 -12.57
C ARG A 209 -3.78 -31.37 -12.32
N LEU A 210 -5.04 -31.64 -11.96
CA LEU A 210 -5.56 -33.00 -11.78
C LEU A 210 -5.57 -33.80 -13.10
N GLU A 211 -5.88 -33.16 -14.22
CA GLU A 211 -5.81 -33.77 -15.56
C GLU A 211 -4.36 -34.07 -15.96
N GLN A 212 -3.42 -33.16 -15.69
CA GLN A 212 -1.98 -33.40 -15.89
C GLN A 212 -1.44 -34.53 -15.02
N GLU A 213 -1.82 -34.58 -13.74
CA GLU A 213 -1.46 -35.69 -12.84
C GLU A 213 -2.05 -37.02 -13.33
N ARG A 214 -3.29 -37.01 -13.82
CA ARG A 214 -3.93 -38.20 -14.43
C ARG A 214 -3.23 -38.66 -15.70
N GLU A 215 -2.75 -37.78 -16.56
CA GLU A 215 -2.00 -38.14 -17.76
C GLU A 215 -0.64 -38.76 -17.41
N VAL A 216 0.06 -38.21 -16.42
CA VAL A 216 1.37 -38.72 -15.98
C VAL A 216 1.25 -40.06 -15.25
N ILE A 217 0.29 -40.19 -14.33
CA ILE A 217 0.09 -41.41 -13.52
C ILE A 217 -0.69 -42.49 -14.29
N GLY A 218 -1.66 -42.10 -15.13
CA GLY A 218 -2.53 -43.01 -15.89
C GLY A 218 -1.81 -43.84 -16.96
N SER A 219 -0.57 -43.48 -17.31
CA SER A 219 0.27 -44.26 -18.24
C SER A 219 1.01 -45.45 -17.60
N MET A 220 1.01 -45.58 -16.26
CA MET A 220 1.67 -46.71 -15.57
C MET A 220 0.78 -47.94 -15.36
N TYR A 221 -0.54 -47.81 -15.52
CA TYR A 221 -1.49 -48.92 -15.37
C TYR A 221 -2.49 -48.94 -16.53
N SER A 222 -1.99 -49.14 -17.74
CA SER A 222 -2.82 -49.66 -18.84
C SER A 222 -2.36 -51.09 -19.12
N PRO A 223 -3.21 -52.13 -18.95
CA PRO A 223 -2.87 -53.52 -19.25
C PRO A 223 -2.60 -53.75 -20.74
#